data_AF-A0A3B4TEQ1-F1
#
_entry.id   AF-A0A3B4TEQ1-F1
#
_cell.length_a   1.000
_cell.length_b   1.000
_cell.length_c   1.000
_cell.angle_alpha   90.00
_cell.angle_beta   90.00
_cell.angle_gamma   90.00
#
_symmetry.space_group_name_H-M   'P 1'
#
loop_
_entity.id
_entity.type
_entity.pdbx_description
1 polymer ?
#
loop_
_entity_poly.entity_id
_entity_poly.type
_entity_poly.pdbx_seq_one_letter_code
_entity_poly.pdbx_strand_id
1 'polypeptide(L)'
;MWILRNLLFILCSKYGAVPVIHVSGYEGRDVNVSCPYGEGYESHEKYLCRNDCGNGDVLIMTTQANKNKYSISDDKSKRVLTTTISDLSSVDAGKYWCGVTRSGLDYYPAEVRLDVVPGKQISLIMSLCTKTSPSQRTSGTTTLTPVATAELCLNRIYIPYDCLVALL
;
A
#
# COMPACT_ATOMS: atom_id res chain seq x y z
N MET A 1 11.13 -51.90 -1.29
CA MET A 1 11.94 -50.81 -0.70
C MET A 1 11.72 -49.48 -1.43
N TRP A 2 10.48 -48.97 -1.50
CA TRP A 2 10.13 -47.72 -2.20
C TRP A 2 9.41 -46.70 -1.28
N ILE A 3 9.50 -46.88 0.05
CA ILE A 3 8.75 -46.08 1.04
C ILE A 3 9.62 -45.01 1.72
N LEU A 4 10.96 -45.06 1.55
CA LEU A 4 11.90 -44.15 2.22
C LEU A 4 12.32 -42.92 1.39
N ARG A 5 11.86 -42.78 0.14
CA ARG A 5 12.20 -41.64 -0.74
C ARG A 5 11.16 -40.51 -0.77
N ASN A 6 10.02 -40.67 -0.08
CA ASN A 6 8.97 -39.65 -0.01
C ASN A 6 8.95 -38.84 1.30
N LEU A 7 9.80 -39.18 2.28
CA LEU A 7 9.88 -38.45 3.55
C LEU A 7 10.76 -37.19 3.49
N LEU A 8 11.50 -36.98 2.40
CA LEU A 8 12.38 -35.81 2.24
C LEU A 8 11.73 -34.61 1.49
N PHE A 9 10.54 -34.80 0.91
CA PHE A 9 9.79 -33.71 0.25
C PHE A 9 8.81 -32.99 1.19
N ILE A 10 8.59 -33.49 2.42
CA ILE A 10 7.61 -32.93 3.38
C ILE A 10 8.28 -31.96 4.40
N LEU A 11 9.38 -31.29 4.02
CA LEU A 11 10.08 -30.35 4.91
C LEU A 11 10.31 -28.94 4.32
N CYS A 12 9.66 -28.58 3.21
CA CYS A 12 9.74 -27.22 2.66
C CYS A 12 8.37 -26.59 2.38
N SER A 13 7.41 -26.70 3.32
CA SER A 13 6.07 -26.13 3.10
C SER A 13 5.43 -25.44 4.30
N LYS A 14 6.19 -25.15 5.36
CA LYS A 14 5.66 -24.44 6.55
C LYS A 14 6.30 -23.08 6.80
N TYR A 15 7.37 -22.74 6.08
CA TYR A 15 7.94 -21.39 6.07
C TYR A 15 7.52 -20.74 4.76
N GLY A 16 6.24 -20.37 4.66
CA GLY A 16 5.77 -19.53 3.56
C GLY A 16 6.54 -18.21 3.58
N ALA A 17 6.93 -17.72 2.41
CA ALA A 17 7.50 -16.38 2.29
C ALA A 17 6.49 -15.37 2.86
N VAL A 18 6.96 -14.42 3.67
CA VAL A 18 6.10 -13.35 4.18
C VAL A 18 5.63 -12.50 3.00
N PRO A 19 4.32 -12.25 2.84
CA PRO A 19 3.82 -11.44 1.73
C PRO A 19 4.38 -10.01 1.81
N VAL A 20 4.71 -9.47 0.64
CA VAL A 20 5.12 -8.08 0.46
C VAL A 20 3.98 -7.31 -0.21
N ILE A 21 3.49 -6.28 0.45
CA ILE A 21 2.40 -5.42 -0.03
C ILE A 21 3.03 -4.13 -0.55
N HIS A 22 2.84 -3.86 -1.84
CA HIS A 22 3.26 -2.62 -2.46
C HIS A 22 2.13 -1.59 -2.41
N VAL A 23 2.45 -0.40 -1.90
CA VAL A 23 1.52 0.69 -1.77
C VAL A 23 2.16 1.94 -2.35
N SER A 24 1.41 2.69 -3.15
CA SER A 24 1.88 3.97 -3.67
C SER A 24 0.91 5.08 -3.25
N GLY A 25 1.47 6.20 -2.80
CA GLY A 25 0.71 7.39 -2.43
C GLY A 25 1.33 8.65 -3.00
N TYR A 26 0.56 9.73 -3.03
CA TYR A 26 1.03 11.03 -3.54
C TYR A 26 1.39 11.95 -2.38
N GLU A 27 2.44 12.76 -2.54
CA GLU A 27 2.77 13.78 -1.52
C GLU A 27 1.58 14.71 -1.23
N GLY A 28 1.39 15.04 0.05
CA GLY A 28 0.28 15.84 0.57
C GLY A 28 -1.07 15.12 0.63
N ARG A 29 -1.10 13.80 0.38
CA ARG A 29 -2.32 12.97 0.43
C ARG A 29 -2.16 11.86 1.46
N ASP A 30 -3.30 11.26 1.78
CA ASP A 30 -3.38 10.14 2.70
C ASP A 30 -3.27 8.82 1.93
N VAL A 31 -2.71 7.80 2.57
CA VAL A 31 -2.63 6.45 2.03
C VAL A 31 -3.07 5.42 3.06
N ASN A 32 -3.76 4.39 2.59
CA ASN A 32 -4.19 3.25 3.40
C ASN A 32 -3.31 2.03 3.12
N VAL A 33 -2.82 1.42 4.19
CA VAL A 33 -2.08 0.16 4.17
C VAL A 33 -2.95 -0.88 4.85
N SER A 34 -3.38 -1.88 4.09
CA SER A 34 -4.25 -2.97 4.58
C SER A 34 -3.48 -4.29 4.61
N CYS A 35 -3.34 -4.87 5.79
CA CYS A 35 -2.60 -6.10 6.05
C CYS A 35 -3.54 -7.19 6.57
N PRO A 36 -3.79 -8.26 5.79
CA PRO A 36 -4.49 -9.42 6.30
C PRO A 36 -3.63 -10.18 7.31
N TYR A 37 -4.24 -10.77 8.33
CA TYR A 37 -3.56 -11.59 9.33
C TYR A 37 -4.27 -12.94 9.55
N GLY A 38 -3.55 -13.92 10.10
CA GLY A 38 -4.05 -15.27 10.34
C GLY A 38 -5.12 -15.35 11.43
N GLU A 39 -5.91 -16.43 11.39
CA GLU A 39 -6.89 -16.75 12.44
C GLU A 39 -6.21 -16.95 13.81
N GLY A 40 -6.90 -16.56 14.88
CA GLY A 40 -6.43 -16.68 16.26
C GLY A 40 -5.72 -15.44 16.79
N TYR A 41 -5.51 -14.43 15.94
CA TYR A 41 -4.86 -13.17 16.32
C TYR A 41 -5.84 -12.01 16.53
N GLU A 42 -7.16 -12.20 16.43
CA GLU A 42 -8.19 -11.15 16.50
C GLU A 42 -8.18 -10.38 17.83
N SER A 43 -7.79 -11.03 18.94
CA SER A 43 -7.66 -10.42 20.26
C SER A 43 -6.30 -9.78 20.52
N HIS A 44 -5.31 -10.03 19.67
CA HIS A 44 -3.95 -9.54 19.86
C HIS A 44 -3.82 -8.09 19.40
N GLU A 45 -2.98 -7.33 20.09
CA GLU A 45 -2.65 -5.98 19.68
C GLU A 45 -1.95 -6.00 18.31
N LYS A 46 -2.31 -5.03 17.47
CA LYS A 46 -1.71 -4.83 16.15
C LYS A 46 -0.99 -3.50 16.11
N TYR A 47 0.03 -3.41 15.28
CA TYR A 47 0.79 -2.19 15.12
C TYR A 47 1.40 -2.06 13.73
N LEU A 48 1.76 -0.83 13.37
CA LEU A 48 2.61 -0.54 12.22
C LEU A 48 3.95 -0.05 12.74
N CYS A 49 5.02 -0.62 12.19
CA CYS A 49 6.38 -0.20 12.49
C CYS A 49 7.16 0.04 11.20
N ARG A 50 8.21 0.84 11.31
CA ARG A 50 9.10 1.17 10.20
C ARG A 50 10.30 0.22 10.16
N ASN A 51 11.00 0.18 9.03
CA ASN A 51 12.28 -0.50 8.85
C ASN A 51 12.18 -2.00 9.19
N ASP A 52 12.93 -2.47 10.19
CA ASP A 52 12.94 -3.86 10.66
C ASP A 52 12.25 -3.99 12.03
N CYS A 53 11.48 -2.98 12.44
CA CYS A 53 10.69 -2.99 13.68
C CYS A 53 11.51 -3.19 14.94
N GLY A 54 12.65 -2.50 15.00
CA GLY A 54 13.49 -2.44 16.18
C GLY A 54 12.96 -1.47 17.24
N ASN A 55 13.83 -1.17 18.21
CA ASN A 55 13.50 -0.24 19.29
C ASN A 55 13.21 1.16 18.73
N GLY A 56 12.00 1.66 18.99
CA GLY A 56 11.56 2.99 18.56
C GLY A 56 10.96 3.06 17.15
N ASP A 57 10.90 1.94 16.43
CA ASP A 57 10.34 1.91 15.07
C ASP A 57 8.80 1.81 15.06
N VAL A 58 8.15 1.55 16.20
CA VAL A 58 6.68 1.46 16.27
C VAL A 58 6.04 2.84 16.13
N LEU A 59 5.26 3.00 15.07
CA LEU A 59 4.62 4.25 14.70
C LEU A 59 3.25 4.40 15.36
N ILE A 60 2.46 3.33 15.34
CA ILE A 60 1.06 3.32 15.81
C ILE A 60 0.67 1.90 16.26
N MET A 61 -0.20 1.80 17.27
CA MET A 61 -0.71 0.55 17.83
C MET A 61 -2.24 0.64 18.00
N THR A 62 -2.95 -0.49 17.96
CA THR A 62 -4.41 -0.50 18.14
C THR A 62 -4.87 -0.02 19.52
N THR A 63 -4.01 -0.08 20.55
CA THR A 63 -4.29 0.47 21.89
C THR A 63 -4.25 2.00 21.92
N GLN A 64 -3.51 2.63 21.01
CA GLN A 64 -3.47 4.06 20.78
C GLN A 64 -3.79 4.34 19.31
N ALA A 65 -5.07 4.23 18.95
CA ALA A 65 -5.52 4.13 17.56
C ALA A 65 -5.26 5.37 16.68
N ASN A 66 -4.83 6.49 17.27
CA ASN A 66 -4.46 7.72 16.55
C ASN A 66 -3.23 8.35 17.20
N LYS A 67 -2.21 8.68 16.40
CA LYS A 67 -0.96 9.31 16.86
C LYS A 67 -0.30 10.08 15.72
N ASN A 68 -0.09 11.39 15.91
CA ASN A 68 0.47 12.27 14.89
C ASN A 68 -0.32 12.17 13.58
N LYS A 69 0.33 11.76 12.49
CA LYS A 69 -0.27 11.56 11.17
C LYS A 69 -0.66 10.10 10.87
N TYR A 70 -0.59 9.23 11.88
CA TYR A 70 -0.92 7.82 11.75
C TYR A 70 -2.25 7.50 12.45
N SER A 71 -3.08 6.71 11.80
CA SER A 71 -4.25 6.08 12.42
C SER A 71 -4.29 4.59 12.10
N ILE A 72 -4.97 3.81 12.93
CA ILE A 72 -5.03 2.36 12.82
C ILE A 72 -6.41 1.84 13.22
N SER A 73 -6.88 0.84 12.49
CA SER A 73 -8.15 0.16 12.72
C SER A 73 -8.00 -1.34 12.41
N ASP A 74 -8.68 -2.19 13.18
CA ASP A 74 -8.65 -3.64 13.02
C ASP A 74 -10.06 -4.16 12.72
N ASP A 75 -10.30 -4.61 11.49
CA ASP A 75 -11.51 -5.35 11.13
C ASP A 75 -11.30 -6.83 11.48
N LYS A 76 -11.67 -7.18 12.71
CA LYS A 76 -11.53 -8.55 13.25
C LYS A 76 -12.36 -9.59 12.51
N SER A 77 -13.48 -9.18 11.90
CA SER A 77 -14.35 -10.09 11.15
C SER A 77 -13.68 -10.54 9.84
N LYS A 78 -12.93 -9.63 9.21
CA LYS A 78 -12.17 -9.90 7.98
C LYS A 78 -10.70 -10.27 8.25
N ARG A 79 -10.25 -10.10 9.49
CA ARG A 79 -8.84 -10.20 9.92
C ARG A 79 -7.92 -9.30 9.09
N VAL A 80 -8.30 -8.03 8.98
CA VAL A 80 -7.53 -7.02 8.23
C VAL A 80 -7.21 -5.83 9.12
N LEU A 81 -5.91 -5.61 9.32
CA LEU A 81 -5.37 -4.39 9.92
C LEU A 81 -5.32 -3.30 8.83
N THR A 82 -5.94 -2.16 9.07
CA THR A 82 -5.84 -1.00 8.17
C THR A 82 -5.21 0.17 8.90
N THR A 83 -4.11 0.67 8.36
CA THR A 83 -3.41 1.85 8.87
C THR A 83 -3.45 2.96 7.83
N THR A 84 -3.68 4.19 8.27
CA THR A 84 -3.65 5.37 7.41
C THR A 84 -2.43 6.20 7.77
N ILE A 85 -1.67 6.62 6.75
CA ILE A 85 -0.61 7.61 6.87
C ILE A 85 -1.10 8.85 6.15
N SER A 86 -1.41 9.89 6.92
CA SER A 86 -1.88 11.16 6.39
C SER A 86 -0.72 12.07 6.01
N ASP A 87 -1.01 13.02 5.10
CA ASP A 87 -0.06 14.05 4.66
C ASP A 87 1.32 13.47 4.30
N LEU A 88 1.31 12.59 3.27
CA LEU A 88 2.52 11.92 2.82
C LEU A 88 3.59 12.91 2.36
N SER A 89 4.83 12.55 2.61
CA SER A 89 6.03 13.24 2.17
C SER A 89 7.05 12.24 1.68
N SER A 90 8.01 12.66 0.84
CA SER A 90 9.09 11.78 0.37
C SER A 90 9.84 11.05 1.50
N VAL A 91 9.90 11.61 2.71
CA VAL A 91 10.54 10.96 3.86
C VAL A 91 9.73 9.82 4.46
N ASP A 92 8.50 9.59 4.02
CA ASP A 92 7.66 8.44 4.41
C ASP A 92 7.86 7.24 3.49
N ALA A 93 8.50 7.40 2.34
CA ALA A 93 8.78 6.26 1.49
C ALA A 93 9.64 5.22 2.22
N GLY A 94 9.46 3.95 1.88
CA GLY A 94 10.31 2.86 2.34
C GLY A 94 9.55 1.69 2.95
N LYS A 95 10.26 0.98 3.82
CA LYS A 95 9.84 -0.30 4.38
C LYS A 95 9.08 -0.12 5.69
N TYR A 96 7.99 -0.84 5.80
CA TYR A 96 7.15 -0.96 6.98
C TYR A 96 6.81 -2.42 7.22
N TRP A 97 6.33 -2.73 8.42
CA TRP A 97 5.70 -4.00 8.72
C TRP A 97 4.40 -3.81 9.48
N CYS A 98 3.45 -4.67 9.14
CA CYS A 98 2.32 -4.93 9.99
C CYS A 98 2.73 -5.97 11.03
N GLY A 99 2.60 -5.63 12.30
CA GLY A 99 2.97 -6.47 13.44
C GLY A 99 1.77 -6.88 14.28
N VAL A 100 1.88 -8.06 14.88
CA VAL A 100 0.94 -8.61 15.85
C VAL A 100 1.73 -8.95 17.11
N THR A 101 1.39 -8.29 18.21
CA THR A 101 2.02 -8.52 19.51
C THR A 101 1.70 -9.92 19.99
N ARG A 102 2.71 -10.72 20.37
CA ARG A 102 2.54 -12.08 20.92
C ARG A 102 3.40 -12.27 22.16
N SER A 103 3.08 -13.28 22.97
CA SER A 103 4.01 -13.74 23.99
C SER A 103 5.25 -14.35 23.34
N GLY A 104 6.41 -13.72 23.55
CA GLY A 104 7.68 -14.14 22.96
C GLY A 104 8.03 -13.32 21.72
N LEU A 105 8.16 -13.98 20.57
CA LEU A 105 8.44 -13.32 19.30
C LEU A 105 7.14 -12.88 18.62
N ASP A 106 7.10 -11.63 18.22
CA ASP A 106 5.98 -11.06 17.48
C ASP A 106 5.81 -11.72 16.10
N TYR A 107 4.58 -11.67 15.63
CA TYR A 107 4.21 -12.18 14.32
C TYR A 107 4.07 -11.04 13.32
N TYR A 108 4.78 -11.13 12.20
CA TYR A 108 4.77 -10.14 11.13
C TYR A 108 4.01 -10.68 9.91
N PRO A 109 2.69 -10.44 9.79
CA PRO A 109 1.89 -10.94 8.68
C PRO A 109 2.32 -10.43 7.31
N ALA A 110 2.89 -9.22 7.20
CA ALA A 110 3.27 -8.64 5.91
C ALA A 110 4.37 -7.59 6.04
N GLU A 111 5.29 -7.58 5.06
CA GLU A 111 6.14 -6.43 4.74
C GLU A 111 5.33 -5.47 3.88
N VAL A 112 5.50 -4.17 4.08
CA VAL A 112 4.87 -3.14 3.27
C VAL A 112 5.96 -2.26 2.67
N ARG A 113 5.89 -2.04 1.35
CA ARG A 113 6.74 -1.11 0.62
C ARG A 113 5.90 0.07 0.17
N LEU A 114 6.17 1.21 0.78
CA LEU A 114 5.49 2.46 0.46
C LEU A 114 6.35 3.29 -0.49
N ASP A 115 5.82 3.55 -1.68
CA ASP A 115 6.38 4.48 -2.64
C ASP A 115 5.61 5.81 -2.59
N VAL A 116 6.33 6.93 -2.51
CA VAL A 116 5.73 8.27 -2.49
C VAL A 116 6.03 8.98 -3.80
N VAL A 117 4.97 9.33 -4.52
CA VAL A 117 5.03 10.04 -5.80
C VAL A 117 5.01 11.55 -5.55
N PRO A 118 6.02 12.31 -6.04
CA PRO A 118 6.09 13.75 -5.83
C PRO A 118 4.88 14.51 -6.38
N GLY A 119 4.30 15.39 -5.56
CA GLY A 119 3.10 16.16 -5.93
C GLY A 119 3.36 17.19 -7.04
N LYS A 120 4.63 17.56 -7.27
CA LYS A 120 5.05 18.53 -8.30
C LYS A 120 4.72 18.06 -9.72
N GLN A 121 4.65 16.75 -9.94
CA GLN A 121 4.22 16.22 -11.23
C GLN A 121 2.74 16.53 -11.47
N ILE A 122 1.86 16.41 -10.47
CA ILE A 122 0.43 16.67 -10.61
C ILE A 122 0.15 18.14 -10.96
N SER A 123 0.87 19.09 -10.35
CA SER A 123 0.71 20.52 -10.69
C SER A 123 1.19 20.85 -12.10
N LEU A 124 2.30 20.25 -12.55
CA LEU A 124 2.75 20.39 -13.94
C LEU A 124 1.76 19.76 -14.92
N ILE A 125 1.31 18.53 -14.66
CA ILE A 125 0.37 17.81 -15.53
C ILE A 125 -0.97 18.56 -15.61
N MET A 126 -1.47 19.08 -14.49
CA MET A 126 -2.68 19.92 -14.47
C MET A 126 -2.47 21.27 -15.18
N SER A 127 -1.26 21.84 -15.12
CA SER A 127 -0.89 23.04 -15.90
C SER A 127 -0.79 22.74 -17.41
N LEU A 128 -0.29 21.57 -17.79
CA LEU A 128 -0.20 21.12 -19.17
C LEU A 128 -1.60 20.82 -19.75
N CYS A 129 -2.49 20.22 -18.97
CA CYS A 129 -3.88 19.95 -19.37
C CYS A 129 -4.72 21.23 -19.50
N THR A 130 -4.51 22.24 -18.65
CA THR A 130 -5.22 23.53 -18.75
C THR A 130 -4.77 24.38 -19.93
N LYS A 131 -3.49 24.30 -20.33
CA LYS A 131 -2.95 25.01 -21.50
C LYS A 131 -3.36 24.43 -22.84
N THR A 132 -3.75 23.14 -22.89
CA THR A 132 -4.08 22.43 -24.14
C THR A 132 -5.59 22.40 -24.41
N SER A 133 -6.43 22.89 -23.51
CA SER A 133 -7.88 22.99 -23.76
C SER A 133 -8.17 24.22 -24.63
N PRO A 134 -8.68 24.06 -25.86
CA PRO A 134 -9.30 25.18 -26.56
C PRO A 134 -10.52 25.59 -25.75
N SER A 135 -10.70 26.89 -25.53
CA SER A 135 -11.97 27.45 -25.07
C SER A 135 -13.10 26.96 -25.99
N GLN A 136 -13.82 25.91 -25.61
CA GLN A 136 -15.06 25.52 -26.24
C GLN A 136 -16.22 25.95 -25.36
N ARG A 137 -16.76 27.12 -25.70
CA ARG A 137 -18.14 27.48 -25.45
C ARG A 137 -19.02 26.60 -26.33
N THR A 138 -19.55 25.48 -25.84
CA THR A 138 -20.82 24.92 -26.34
C THR A 138 -21.47 23.98 -25.33
N SER A 139 -22.79 24.08 -25.28
CA SER A 139 -23.72 23.61 -24.28
C SER A 139 -23.88 22.09 -24.23
N GLY A 140 -23.79 21.50 -23.04
CA GLY A 140 -24.09 20.10 -22.78
C GLY A 140 -23.63 19.70 -21.39
N THR A 141 -24.51 19.82 -20.39
CA THR A 141 -24.21 19.48 -18.99
C THR A 141 -24.02 17.97 -18.84
N THR A 142 -22.77 17.53 -18.71
CA THR A 142 -22.44 16.30 -17.98
C THR A 142 -21.25 16.61 -17.09
N THR A 143 -21.54 16.97 -15.84
CA THR A 143 -20.57 17.30 -14.81
C THR A 143 -19.83 16.02 -14.42
N LEU A 144 -18.68 15.75 -15.03
CA LEU A 144 -17.75 14.76 -14.52
C LEU A 144 -16.98 15.39 -13.35
N THR A 145 -16.90 14.68 -12.23
CA THR A 145 -16.08 15.11 -11.10
C THR A 145 -14.61 15.24 -11.54
N PRO A 146 -13.82 16.14 -10.93
CA PRO A 146 -12.40 16.32 -11.27
C PRO A 146 -11.58 15.02 -11.17
N VAL A 147 -12.07 14.04 -10.40
CA VAL A 147 -11.53 12.67 -10.32
C VAL A 147 -11.74 11.90 -11.62
N ALA A 148 -12.95 11.91 -12.19
CA ALA A 148 -13.27 11.21 -13.45
C ALA A 148 -12.56 11.83 -14.67
N THR A 149 -12.33 13.15 -14.66
CA THR A 149 -11.54 13.83 -15.70
C THR A 149 -10.04 13.49 -15.61
N ALA A 150 -9.51 13.32 -14.40
CA ALA A 150 -8.13 12.88 -14.18
C ALA A 150 -7.92 11.42 -14.61
N GLU A 151 -8.86 10.52 -14.30
CA GLU A 151 -8.82 9.12 -14.73
C GLU A 151 -8.89 8.95 -16.26
N LEU A 152 -9.75 9.72 -16.94
CA LEU A 152 -9.82 9.72 -18.41
C LEU A 152 -8.54 10.28 -19.07
N CYS A 153 -7.91 11.29 -18.47
CA CYS A 153 -6.61 11.82 -18.95
C CYS A 153 -5.46 10.82 -18.73
N LEU A 154 -5.41 10.18 -17.56
CA LEU A 154 -4.42 9.14 -17.27
C LEU A 154 -4.57 7.97 -18.26
N ASN A 155 -5.79 7.48 -18.52
CA ASN A 155 -6.00 6.41 -19.51
C ASN A 155 -5.62 6.78 -20.94
N ARG A 156 -5.58 8.08 -21.28
CA ARG A 156 -5.14 8.58 -22.59
C ARG A 156 -3.63 8.76 -22.71
N ILE A 157 -2.93 8.89 -21.58
CA ILE A 157 -1.47 9.08 -21.50
C ILE A 157 -0.75 7.77 -21.10
N TYR A 158 -1.44 6.86 -20.41
CA TYR A 158 -0.92 5.62 -19.81
C TYR A 158 -1.19 4.35 -20.65
N ILE A 159 -1.37 4.51 -21.96
CA ILE A 159 -1.03 3.44 -22.90
C ILE A 159 0.28 3.88 -23.54
N PRO A 160 1.42 3.56 -22.90
CA PRO A 160 2.20 2.45 -23.42
C PRO A 160 2.86 1.63 -22.29
N TYR A 161 2.29 0.47 -22.03
CA TYR A 161 3.11 -0.73 -21.79
C TYR A 161 3.01 -1.67 -22.99
N ASP A 162 3.22 -1.15 -24.18
CA ASP A 162 3.79 -1.95 -25.26
C ASP A 162 5.28 -1.64 -25.33
N CYS A 163 6.02 -2.32 -24.44
CA CYS A 163 7.44 -2.52 -24.65
C CYS A 163 7.57 -3.55 -25.77
N LEU A 164 7.83 -3.06 -26.98
CA LEU A 164 8.87 -3.59 -27.86
C LEU A 164 9.09 -5.12 -27.82
N VAL A 165 8.29 -5.88 -28.57
CA VAL A 165 8.89 -6.99 -29.34
C VAL A 165 9.41 -6.36 -30.63
N ALA A 166 10.65 -5.89 -30.62
CA ALA A 166 11.37 -5.52 -31.83
C ALA A 166 12.36 -6.63 -32.19
N LEU A 167 12.25 -7.10 -33.44
CA LEU A 167 13.31 -7.66 -34.29
C LEU A 167 14.08 -8.88 -33.75
N LEU A 168 13.59 -10.07 -34.08
CA LEU A 168 14.28 -11.08 -34.89
C LEU A 168 13.25 -11.84 -35.73
#